data_AF-A0A359FT85-F1
#
_entry.id   AF-A0A359FT85-F1
#
_cell.length_a   1.000
_cell.length_b   1.000
_cell.length_c   1.000
_cell.angle_alpha   90.00
_cell.angle_beta   90.00
_cell.angle_gamma   90.00
#
_symmetry.space_group_name_H-M   'P 1'
#
loop_
_entity.id
_entity.type
_entity.pdbx_description
1 polymer ?
#
loop_
_entity_poly.entity_id
_entity_poly.type
_entity_poly.pdbx_seq_one_letter_code
_entity_poly.pdbx_strand_id
1 'polypeptide(L)'
;MSNKWKDRLLSSSIPLEYEVGRILKEENYYVDFDFTYQRLDDKEEKEFSIDLSAMGFSPFNDSNKCDLEIELLIECKYRNPDVKWAFLPNLLHDDEIESGGRRIIHFIDEFSEFRLNNTWDKSFKIKDISNKGVEINISNGEVHDTGIHHGVSQLIFAMPVVLARMIGNSLENSLEDVQPYAYCPILVTTADLKILNKDFSIEAVKSAETLENISRDVPFLIFRTDLYPSFEKHCKNLFKDFPEEDTVERFEYYNDLQSLMITSIDGVKNEDTSLRFYKTEQLMNSLKRGKGHSYFDEIIICNLNFLPELISSISKSIDNIGKKMDKINKGSSAV
;
A
#
# COMPACT_ATOMS: atom_id res chain seq x y z
N MET A 1 -0.92 -2.83 -43.37
CA MET A 1 -1.43 -1.57 -42.79
C MET A 1 -0.81 -1.44 -41.41
N SER A 2 -0.22 -0.30 -41.06
CA SER A 2 0.59 -0.22 -39.83
C SER A 2 -0.31 -0.20 -38.59
N ASN A 3 -0.15 -1.19 -37.70
CA ASN A 3 -0.83 -1.29 -36.40
C ASN A 3 -0.40 -0.21 -35.39
N LYS A 4 0.33 0.83 -35.81
CA LYS A 4 0.90 1.89 -34.95
C LYS A 4 -0.11 2.55 -34.02
N TRP A 5 -1.38 2.67 -34.41
CA TRP A 5 -2.39 3.25 -33.52
C TRP A 5 -2.75 2.31 -32.37
N LYS A 6 -2.76 0.99 -32.59
CA LYS A 6 -3.00 -0.02 -31.54
C LYS A 6 -1.86 -0.02 -30.55
N ASP A 7 -0.63 -0.03 -31.05
CA ASP A 7 0.57 -0.01 -30.21
C ASP A 7 0.60 1.25 -29.34
N ARG A 8 0.22 2.41 -29.92
CA ARG A 8 0.09 3.67 -29.18
C ARG A 8 -1.01 3.65 -28.12
N LEU A 9 -2.19 3.12 -28.46
CA LEU A 9 -3.30 3.01 -27.53
C LEU A 9 -2.98 2.05 -26.38
N LEU A 10 -2.30 0.94 -26.66
CA LEU A 10 -1.83 0.03 -25.62
C LEU A 10 -0.78 0.70 -24.73
N SER A 11 0.16 1.46 -25.31
CA SER A 11 1.19 2.17 -24.57
C SER A 11 0.70 3.36 -23.74
N SER A 12 -0.54 3.83 -23.95
CA SER A 12 -1.10 4.94 -23.18
C SER A 12 -1.65 4.53 -21.82
N SER A 13 -1.52 3.26 -21.43
CA SER A 13 -2.10 2.64 -20.22
C SER A 13 -3.64 2.63 -20.12
N ILE A 14 -4.37 3.52 -20.79
CA ILE A 14 -5.85 3.57 -20.79
C ILE A 14 -6.54 2.20 -20.90
N PRO A 15 -6.18 1.28 -21.83
CA PRO A 15 -6.82 -0.03 -21.89
C PRO A 15 -6.57 -0.88 -20.64
N LEU A 16 -5.36 -0.81 -20.08
CA LEU A 16 -4.99 -1.51 -18.85
C LEU A 16 -5.74 -0.94 -17.65
N GLU A 17 -5.78 0.39 -17.51
CA GLU A 17 -6.52 1.08 -16.45
C GLU A 17 -8.00 0.68 -16.44
N TYR A 18 -8.63 0.67 -17.63
CA TYR A 18 -10.03 0.24 -17.74
C TYR A 18 -10.23 -1.23 -17.34
N GLU A 19 -9.31 -2.12 -17.71
CA GLU A 19 -9.39 -3.54 -17.35
C GLU A 19 -9.22 -3.76 -15.84
N VAL A 20 -8.28 -3.05 -15.23
CA VAL A 20 -8.06 -3.02 -13.78
C VAL A 20 -9.28 -2.49 -13.04
N GLY A 21 -9.84 -1.35 -13.49
CA GLY A 21 -11.06 -0.78 -12.92
C GLY A 21 -12.26 -1.74 -12.99
N ARG A 22 -12.39 -2.50 -14.08
CA ARG A 22 -13.43 -3.53 -14.20
C ARG A 22 -13.23 -4.66 -13.19
N ILE A 23 -12.01 -5.17 -13.01
CA ILE A 23 -11.70 -6.23 -12.04
C ILE A 23 -12.04 -5.77 -10.62
N LEU A 24 -11.65 -4.55 -10.25
CA LEU A 24 -11.94 -3.97 -8.93
C LEU A 24 -13.45 -3.84 -8.68
N LYS A 25 -14.19 -3.38 -9.69
CA LYS A 25 -15.66 -3.27 -9.60
C LYS A 25 -16.34 -4.63 -9.45
N GLU A 26 -15.83 -5.67 -10.11
CA GLU A 26 -16.32 -7.05 -9.95
C GLU A 26 -16.12 -7.58 -8.52
N GLU A 27 -15.12 -7.06 -7.81
CA GLU A 27 -14.83 -7.33 -6.40
C GLU A 27 -15.44 -6.30 -5.43
N ASN A 28 -16.48 -5.57 -5.87
CA ASN A 28 -17.24 -4.57 -5.09
C ASN A 28 -16.46 -3.34 -4.61
N TYR A 29 -15.39 -2.95 -5.29
CA TYR A 29 -14.74 -1.66 -5.05
C TYR A 29 -15.41 -0.53 -5.86
N TYR A 30 -15.46 0.65 -5.25
CA TYR A 30 -15.77 1.92 -5.91
C TYR A 30 -14.50 2.48 -6.53
N VAL A 31 -14.50 2.70 -7.84
CA VAL A 31 -13.28 3.04 -8.60
C VAL A 31 -13.36 4.47 -9.12
N ASP A 32 -12.33 5.25 -8.79
CA ASP A 32 -12.08 6.58 -9.32
C ASP A 32 -10.78 6.57 -10.14
N PHE A 33 -10.86 7.12 -11.36
CA PHE A 33 -9.71 7.29 -12.25
C PHE A 33 -9.04 8.64 -11.98
N ASP A 34 -7.73 8.72 -12.24
CA ASP A 34 -6.93 9.93 -12.12
C ASP A 34 -6.97 10.53 -10.70
N PHE A 35 -6.55 9.75 -9.70
CA PHE A 35 -6.40 10.29 -8.34
C PHE A 35 -5.27 11.33 -8.35
N THR A 36 -5.66 12.60 -8.29
CA THR A 36 -4.75 13.75 -8.36
C THR A 36 -4.33 14.23 -6.99
N TYR A 37 -3.08 14.68 -6.90
CA TYR A 37 -2.55 15.29 -5.69
C TYR A 37 -1.47 16.32 -6.04
N GLN A 38 -1.24 17.24 -5.10
CA GLN A 38 -0.20 18.25 -5.23
C GLN A 38 1.02 17.89 -4.41
N ARG A 39 2.19 18.19 -4.98
CA ARG A 39 3.47 18.06 -4.30
C ARG A 39 4.38 19.22 -4.67
N LEU A 40 5.15 19.69 -3.67
CA LEU A 40 6.26 20.58 -3.94
C LEU A 40 7.38 19.85 -4.68
N ASP A 41 7.66 20.33 -5.88
CA ASP A 41 8.83 19.99 -6.66
C ASP A 41 9.77 21.20 -6.69
N ASP A 42 10.88 21.11 -5.96
CA ASP A 42 11.75 22.21 -5.58
C ASP A 42 11.02 23.37 -4.84
N LYS A 43 10.55 24.36 -5.60
CA LYS A 43 9.87 25.58 -5.13
C LYS A 43 8.48 25.77 -5.74
N GLU A 44 8.11 24.91 -6.69
CA GLU A 44 6.83 25.00 -7.38
C GLU A 44 5.93 23.85 -6.93
N GLU A 45 4.67 24.16 -6.71
CA GLU A 45 3.64 23.15 -6.51
C GLU A 45 3.26 22.57 -7.87
N LYS A 46 3.39 21.26 -8.02
CA LYS A 46 3.02 20.53 -9.23
C LYS A 46 1.94 19.52 -8.91
N GLU A 47 1.07 19.32 -9.89
CA GLU A 47 0.04 18.30 -9.87
C GLU A 47 0.62 16.98 -10.39
N PHE A 48 0.32 15.91 -9.67
CA PHE A 48 0.65 14.54 -10.00
C PHE A 48 -0.61 13.70 -9.91
N SER A 49 -0.59 12.53 -10.53
CA SER A 49 -1.65 11.54 -10.37
C SER A 49 -1.08 10.14 -10.26
N ILE A 50 -1.88 9.27 -9.65
CA ILE A 50 -1.85 7.84 -9.89
C ILE A 50 -3.07 7.48 -10.73
N ASP A 51 -2.98 6.36 -11.45
CA ASP A 51 -4.00 6.01 -12.43
C ASP A 51 -5.38 5.72 -11.81
N LEU A 52 -5.44 5.02 -10.67
CA LEU A 52 -6.70 4.73 -9.98
C LEU A 52 -6.58 4.82 -8.46
N SER A 53 -7.67 5.26 -7.83
CA SER A 53 -7.99 4.97 -6.43
C SER A 53 -9.23 4.08 -6.40
N ALA A 54 -9.23 3.06 -5.53
CA ALA A 54 -10.38 2.19 -5.35
C ALA A 54 -10.72 1.99 -3.89
N MET A 55 -11.93 2.38 -3.50
CA MET A 55 -12.43 2.31 -2.13
C MET A 55 -13.29 1.06 -1.93
N GLY A 56 -13.02 0.33 -0.86
CA GLY A 56 -13.73 -0.88 -0.48
C GLY A 56 -14.21 -0.81 0.98
N PHE A 57 -15.30 -1.51 1.26
CA PHE A 57 -15.92 -1.55 2.59
C PHE A 57 -16.11 -3.01 3.00
N SER A 58 -15.50 -3.42 4.10
CA SER A 58 -15.79 -4.71 4.71
C SER A 58 -17.07 -4.62 5.54
N PRO A 59 -17.88 -5.68 5.60
CA PRO A 59 -17.74 -6.90 4.81
C PRO A 59 -18.14 -6.67 3.34
N PHE A 60 -17.30 -7.11 2.40
CA PHE A 60 -17.47 -6.84 0.96
C PHE A 60 -18.74 -7.45 0.34
N ASN A 61 -19.50 -8.25 1.10
CA ASN A 61 -20.72 -8.91 0.67
C ASN A 61 -22.00 -8.34 1.33
N ASP A 62 -21.90 -7.30 2.17
CA ASP A 62 -23.05 -6.65 2.78
C ASP A 62 -22.90 -5.13 2.77
N SER A 63 -23.58 -4.48 1.82
CA SER A 63 -23.53 -3.03 1.62
C SER A 63 -24.18 -2.21 2.74
N ASN A 64 -24.83 -2.85 3.74
CA ASN A 64 -25.45 -2.16 4.86
C ASN A 64 -24.56 -2.13 6.10
N LYS A 65 -23.36 -2.70 6.02
CA LYS A 65 -22.41 -2.76 7.12
C LYS A 65 -21.06 -2.20 6.67
N CYS A 66 -20.50 -1.32 7.48
CA CYS A 66 -19.12 -0.86 7.32
C CYS A 66 -18.38 -1.18 8.62
N ASP A 67 -17.57 -2.23 8.54
CA ASP A 67 -16.68 -2.69 9.59
C ASP A 67 -15.28 -2.05 9.43
N LEU A 68 -14.78 -1.97 8.21
CA LEU A 68 -13.45 -1.47 7.91
C LEU A 68 -13.44 -0.89 6.50
N GLU A 69 -12.79 0.25 6.34
CA GLU A 69 -12.61 0.90 5.04
C GLU A 69 -11.22 0.58 4.48
N ILE A 70 -11.10 0.31 3.19
CA ILE A 70 -9.79 0.18 2.53
C ILE A 70 -9.72 1.03 1.28
N GLU A 71 -8.59 1.70 1.09
CA GLU A 71 -8.25 2.37 -0.15
C GLU A 71 -7.08 1.68 -0.86
N LEU A 72 -7.32 1.22 -2.09
CA LEU A 72 -6.29 0.71 -2.99
C LEU A 72 -5.78 1.84 -3.87
N LEU A 73 -4.47 2.04 -3.88
CA LEU A 73 -3.80 3.03 -4.73
C LEU A 73 -3.12 2.29 -5.86
N ILE A 74 -3.52 2.57 -7.11
CA ILE A 74 -3.17 1.72 -8.22
C ILE A 74 -2.51 2.51 -9.33
N GLU A 75 -1.34 2.03 -9.73
CA GLU A 75 -0.60 2.52 -10.90
C GLU A 75 -0.49 1.39 -11.92
N CYS A 76 -0.73 1.69 -13.19
CA CYS A 76 -0.84 0.77 -14.30
C CYS A 76 0.30 0.98 -15.31
N LYS A 77 1.13 -0.05 -15.50
CA LYS A 77 2.22 -0.04 -16.48
C LYS A 77 2.02 -1.11 -17.54
N TYR A 78 1.49 -0.71 -18.69
CA TYR A 78 1.44 -1.60 -19.84
C TYR A 78 2.85 -1.87 -20.37
N ARG A 79 3.14 -3.12 -20.71
CA ARG A 79 4.36 -3.57 -21.37
C ARG A 79 4.04 -4.53 -22.50
N ASN A 80 4.86 -4.45 -23.55
CA ASN A 80 4.81 -5.42 -24.63
C ASN A 80 5.22 -6.82 -24.11
N PRO A 81 4.80 -7.91 -24.79
CA PRO A 81 5.07 -9.27 -24.32
C PRO A 81 6.56 -9.67 -24.21
N ASP A 82 7.46 -8.97 -24.92
CA ASP A 82 8.89 -9.24 -24.88
C ASP A 82 9.57 -8.64 -23.65
N VAL A 83 8.91 -7.73 -22.93
CA VAL A 83 9.42 -7.15 -21.69
C VAL A 83 9.07 -8.03 -20.50
N LYS A 84 10.10 -8.37 -19.72
CA LYS A 84 10.01 -9.09 -18.44
C LYS A 84 10.53 -8.18 -17.34
N TRP A 85 9.92 -8.25 -16.17
CA TRP A 85 10.44 -7.56 -14.98
C TRP A 85 11.15 -8.56 -14.09
N ALA A 86 12.47 -8.44 -13.97
CA ALA A 86 13.31 -9.32 -13.17
C ALA A 86 13.75 -8.63 -11.88
N PHE A 87 13.55 -9.29 -10.75
CA PHE A 87 13.76 -8.76 -9.41
C PHE A 87 14.83 -9.55 -8.68
N LEU A 88 15.68 -8.86 -7.92
CA LEU A 88 16.64 -9.53 -7.05
C LEU A 88 15.87 -10.28 -5.94
N PRO A 89 16.32 -11.50 -5.57
CA PRO A 89 15.74 -12.18 -4.41
C PRO A 89 16.07 -11.39 -3.15
N ASN A 90 15.17 -11.43 -2.17
CA ASN A 90 15.49 -10.92 -0.85
C ASN A 90 16.68 -11.69 -0.26
N LEU A 91 17.67 -10.93 0.23
CA LEU A 91 18.86 -11.48 0.89
C LEU A 91 18.75 -11.48 2.42
N LEU A 92 17.66 -10.93 2.97
CA LEU A 92 17.39 -10.97 4.40
C LEU A 92 17.17 -12.40 4.89
N HIS A 93 17.46 -12.64 6.17
CA HIS A 93 17.25 -13.96 6.78
C HIS A 93 15.75 -14.28 6.88
N ASP A 94 15.39 -15.57 6.79
CA ASP A 94 13.98 -16.00 6.84
C ASP A 94 13.28 -15.52 8.13
N ASP A 95 13.99 -15.43 9.26
CA ASP A 95 13.48 -14.87 10.53
C ASP A 95 13.16 -13.36 10.44
N GLU A 96 13.92 -12.61 9.62
CA GLU A 96 13.70 -11.19 9.33
C GLU A 96 12.54 -10.99 8.34
N ILE A 97 12.28 -11.98 7.48
CA ILE A 97 11.12 -12.02 6.58
C ILE A 97 9.86 -12.33 7.39
N GLU A 98 9.91 -13.29 8.31
CA GLU A 98 8.77 -13.63 9.15
C GLU A 98 8.41 -12.51 10.12
N SER A 99 9.39 -11.74 10.63
CA SER A 99 9.15 -10.59 11.51
C SER A 99 8.90 -9.27 10.77
N GLY A 100 9.41 -9.12 9.55
CA GLY A 100 9.33 -7.89 8.76
C GLY A 100 8.31 -7.87 7.61
N GLY A 101 7.87 -9.03 7.08
CA GLY A 101 7.00 -9.17 5.90
C GLY A 101 5.51 -8.88 6.11
N ARG A 102 5.14 -8.09 7.12
CA ARG A 102 3.78 -8.07 7.70
C ARG A 102 2.96 -6.80 7.39
N ARG A 103 3.39 -5.91 6.49
CA ARG A 103 2.90 -4.52 6.49
C ARG A 103 2.31 -4.02 5.18
N ILE A 104 2.05 -4.90 4.22
CA ILE A 104 1.64 -4.43 2.90
C ILE A 104 0.23 -3.83 2.82
N ILE A 105 -0.63 -4.20 3.77
CA ILE A 105 -1.89 -3.52 4.02
C ILE A 105 -1.67 -2.69 5.28
N HIS A 106 -1.73 -1.37 5.13
CA HIS A 106 -1.45 -0.44 6.20
C HIS A 106 -2.73 -0.09 6.93
N PHE A 107 -2.94 -0.70 8.10
CA PHE A 107 -4.10 -0.44 8.96
C PHE A 107 -3.85 0.74 9.90
N ILE A 108 -4.88 1.56 10.10
CA ILE A 108 -4.91 2.68 11.04
C ILE A 108 -6.21 2.60 11.85
N ASP A 109 -6.06 2.50 13.17
CA ASP A 109 -7.18 2.51 14.13
C ASP A 109 -7.04 3.63 15.19
N GLU A 110 -5.95 4.39 15.13
CA GLU A 110 -5.63 5.47 16.06
C GLU A 110 -6.62 6.64 16.04
N PHE A 111 -7.47 6.73 15.02
CA PHE A 111 -8.49 7.77 14.84
C PHE A 111 -9.92 7.20 14.83
N SER A 112 -10.15 6.07 15.51
CA SER A 112 -11.47 5.42 15.61
C SER A 112 -11.83 5.05 17.05
N GLU A 113 -13.13 4.81 17.30
CA GLU A 113 -13.61 4.19 18.54
C GLU A 113 -13.43 2.67 18.57
N PHE A 114 -12.94 2.08 17.48
CA PHE A 114 -12.70 0.66 17.34
C PHE A 114 -11.21 0.37 17.32
N ARG A 115 -10.84 -0.77 17.90
CA ARG A 115 -9.48 -1.27 17.91
C ARG A 115 -9.38 -2.54 17.09
N LEU A 116 -8.40 -2.60 16.22
CA LEU A 116 -8.06 -3.81 15.49
C LEU A 116 -7.23 -4.72 16.41
N ASN A 117 -7.77 -5.84 16.89
CA ASN A 117 -7.01 -6.75 17.76
C ASN A 117 -5.78 -7.37 17.08
N ASN A 118 -5.82 -7.45 15.76
CA ASN A 118 -4.71 -7.88 14.93
C ASN A 118 -4.76 -7.09 13.61
N THR A 119 -3.62 -6.55 13.18
CA THR A 119 -3.47 -5.76 11.95
C THR A 119 -2.89 -6.63 10.82
N TRP A 120 -3.06 -7.94 10.96
CA TRP A 120 -2.41 -8.93 10.13
C TRP A 120 -3.26 -10.19 10.03
N ASP A 121 -3.57 -10.61 8.81
CA ASP A 121 -4.16 -11.93 8.57
C ASP A 121 -3.06 -12.93 8.18
N LYS A 122 -2.82 -13.92 9.06
CA LYS A 122 -1.88 -15.02 8.80
C LYS A 122 -2.17 -15.79 7.50
N SER A 123 -3.40 -15.70 6.99
CA SER A 123 -3.80 -16.34 5.73
C SER A 123 -3.36 -15.58 4.48
N PHE A 124 -3.12 -14.27 4.58
CA PHE A 124 -2.66 -13.42 3.49
C PHE A 124 -1.15 -13.24 3.56
N LYS A 125 -0.40 -13.92 2.68
CA LYS A 125 1.06 -13.87 2.66
C LYS A 125 1.60 -13.75 1.24
N ILE A 126 2.40 -12.71 1.01
CA ILE A 126 3.26 -12.61 -0.17
C ILE A 126 4.67 -13.00 0.25
N LYS A 127 5.19 -14.09 -0.33
CA LYS A 127 6.50 -14.64 0.04
C LYS A 127 7.66 -13.93 -0.64
N ASP A 128 7.40 -13.45 -1.84
CA ASP A 128 8.41 -12.83 -2.69
C ASP A 128 8.54 -11.36 -2.33
N ILE A 129 9.74 -10.99 -1.89
CA ILE A 129 10.10 -9.63 -1.53
C ILE A 129 11.34 -9.27 -2.35
N SER A 130 11.37 -8.06 -2.88
CA SER A 130 12.53 -7.51 -3.57
C SER A 130 12.69 -6.05 -3.21
N ASN A 131 13.91 -5.54 -3.29
CA ASN A 131 14.20 -4.11 -3.19
C ASN A 131 14.80 -3.53 -4.47
N LYS A 132 14.92 -4.36 -5.52
CA LYS A 132 15.51 -3.94 -6.78
C LYS A 132 15.02 -4.80 -7.92
N GLY A 133 14.55 -4.14 -8.97
CA GLY A 133 14.09 -4.77 -10.19
C GLY A 133 14.58 -4.05 -11.42
N VAL A 134 14.58 -4.76 -12.54
CA VAL A 134 14.90 -4.24 -13.87
C VAL A 134 13.89 -4.77 -14.88
N GLU A 135 13.57 -3.96 -15.86
CA GLU A 135 12.88 -4.34 -17.08
C GLU A 135 13.90 -4.86 -18.09
N ILE A 136 13.65 -6.03 -18.66
CA ILE A 136 14.49 -6.68 -19.66
C ILE A 136 13.63 -6.92 -20.89
N ASN A 137 13.98 -6.32 -22.02
CA ASN A 137 13.38 -6.65 -23.30
C ASN A 137 14.16 -7.80 -23.95
N ILE A 138 13.55 -8.98 -23.99
CA ILE A 138 14.21 -10.20 -24.48
C ILE A 138 14.45 -10.20 -25.99
N SER A 139 13.74 -9.37 -26.76
CA SER A 139 13.87 -9.34 -28.22
C SER A 139 15.01 -8.45 -28.72
N ASN A 140 15.41 -7.44 -27.95
CA ASN A 140 16.51 -6.53 -28.33
C ASN A 140 17.64 -6.43 -27.28
N GLY A 141 17.49 -7.03 -26.10
CA GLY A 141 18.50 -7.04 -25.03
C GLY A 141 18.58 -5.74 -24.22
N GLU A 142 17.66 -4.80 -24.42
CA GLU A 142 17.59 -3.56 -23.65
C GLU A 142 17.21 -3.81 -22.20
N VAL A 143 17.91 -3.13 -21.27
CA VAL A 143 17.68 -3.23 -19.82
C VAL A 143 17.54 -1.84 -19.21
N HIS A 144 16.46 -1.60 -18.47
CA HIS A 144 16.16 -0.32 -17.82
C HIS A 144 15.45 -0.57 -16.49
N ASP A 145 15.48 0.37 -15.55
CA ASP A 145 14.73 0.30 -14.29
C ASP A 145 13.72 1.46 -14.12
N THR A 146 13.72 2.40 -15.07
CA THR A 146 13.01 3.67 -14.96
C THR A 146 11.50 3.52 -14.82
N GLY A 147 10.89 2.56 -15.51
CA GLY A 147 9.44 2.35 -15.45
C GLY A 147 8.95 1.81 -14.11
N ILE A 148 9.69 0.86 -13.52
CA ILE A 148 9.42 0.36 -12.16
C ILE A 148 9.57 1.51 -11.16
N HIS A 149 10.71 2.21 -11.18
CA HIS A 149 10.97 3.30 -10.23
C HIS A 149 9.97 4.44 -10.34
N HIS A 150 9.56 4.80 -11.56
CA HIS A 150 8.58 5.86 -11.76
C HIS A 150 7.21 5.48 -11.17
N GLY A 151 6.70 4.28 -11.47
CA GLY A 151 5.41 3.82 -10.93
C GLY A 151 5.43 3.67 -9.42
N VAL A 152 6.51 3.10 -8.87
CA VAL A 152 6.73 3.03 -7.42
C VAL A 152 6.75 4.42 -6.80
N SER A 153 7.46 5.38 -7.41
CA SER A 153 7.49 6.75 -6.90
C SER A 153 6.11 7.40 -6.89
N GLN A 154 5.28 7.21 -7.92
CA GLN A 154 3.93 7.81 -7.96
C GLN A 154 3.07 7.33 -6.77
N LEU A 155 3.12 6.02 -6.48
CA LEU A 155 2.41 5.42 -5.36
C LEU A 155 2.94 5.88 -4.00
N ILE A 156 4.27 5.93 -3.83
CA ILE A 156 4.90 6.42 -2.59
C ILE A 156 4.39 7.81 -2.23
N PHE A 157 4.34 8.73 -3.20
CA PHE A 157 3.92 10.10 -2.92
C PHE A 157 2.39 10.26 -2.79
N ALA A 158 1.60 9.33 -3.31
CA ALA A 158 0.15 9.32 -3.11
C ALA A 158 -0.26 8.84 -1.71
N MET A 159 0.45 7.86 -1.13
CA MET A 159 0.07 7.27 0.16
C MET A 159 -0.06 8.28 1.32
N PRO A 160 0.86 9.23 1.55
CA PRO A 160 0.69 10.24 2.59
C PRO A 160 -0.56 11.09 2.39
N VAL A 161 -0.90 11.42 1.14
CA VAL A 161 -2.08 12.23 0.79
C VAL A 161 -3.36 11.51 1.17
N VAL A 162 -3.45 10.23 0.86
CA VAL A 162 -4.56 9.36 1.24
C VAL A 162 -4.66 9.24 2.75
N LEU A 163 -3.52 9.02 3.42
CA LEU A 163 -3.50 8.95 4.87
C LEU A 163 -3.97 10.27 5.51
N ALA A 164 -3.53 11.42 5.02
CA ALA A 164 -3.97 12.73 5.51
C ALA A 164 -5.47 12.94 5.31
N ARG A 165 -6.00 12.57 4.13
CA ARG A 165 -7.44 12.65 3.84
C ARG A 165 -8.25 11.76 4.79
N MET A 166 -7.81 10.52 5.02
CA MET A 166 -8.50 9.60 5.94
C MET A 166 -8.48 10.12 7.38
N ILE A 167 -7.33 10.62 7.86
CA ILE A 167 -7.24 11.27 9.18
C ILE A 167 -8.19 12.46 9.27
N GLY A 168 -8.20 13.35 8.27
CA GLY A 168 -9.10 14.50 8.22
C GLY A 168 -10.57 14.09 8.32
N ASN A 169 -10.98 13.12 7.49
CA ASN A 169 -12.33 12.56 7.54
C ASN A 169 -12.69 12.00 8.92
N SER A 170 -11.79 11.24 9.56
CA SER A 170 -12.01 10.72 10.92
C SER A 170 -12.14 11.83 11.96
N LEU A 171 -11.44 12.96 11.75
CA LEU A 171 -11.50 14.09 12.66
C LEU A 171 -12.77 14.94 12.50
N GLU A 172 -13.29 15.06 11.29
CA GLU A 172 -14.44 15.91 10.96
C GLU A 172 -15.80 15.19 11.08
N ASN A 173 -15.85 13.89 10.79
CA ASN A 173 -17.10 13.15 10.73
C ASN A 173 -17.73 12.86 12.11
N SER A 174 -18.98 12.42 12.07
CA SER A 174 -19.71 11.93 13.24
C SER A 174 -19.03 10.66 13.78
N LEU A 175 -19.00 10.46 15.11
CA LEU A 175 -18.33 9.29 15.72
C LEU A 175 -18.94 7.96 15.29
N GLU A 176 -20.22 7.95 14.97
CA GLU A 176 -20.95 6.75 14.55
C GLU A 176 -20.54 6.30 13.14
N ASP A 177 -20.01 7.21 12.34
CA ASP A 177 -19.60 6.98 10.95
C ASP A 177 -18.08 6.72 10.80
N VAL A 178 -17.30 6.78 11.89
CA VAL A 178 -15.84 6.62 11.82
C VAL A 178 -15.40 5.19 12.13
N GLN A 179 -15.01 4.46 11.09
CA GLN A 179 -14.42 3.13 11.19
C GLN A 179 -12.89 3.18 11.10
N PRO A 180 -12.18 2.15 11.59
CA PRO A 180 -10.78 1.95 11.23
C PRO A 180 -10.65 1.83 9.71
N TYR A 181 -9.50 2.25 9.19
CA TYR A 181 -9.24 2.23 7.76
C TYR A 181 -7.91 1.57 7.44
N ALA A 182 -7.76 1.19 6.18
CA ALA A 182 -6.55 0.63 5.62
C ALA A 182 -6.23 1.24 4.26
N TYR A 183 -4.99 1.11 3.83
CA TYR A 183 -4.63 1.35 2.43
C TYR A 183 -3.58 0.36 1.94
N CYS A 184 -3.54 0.16 0.63
CA CYS A 184 -2.63 -0.78 -0.01
C CYS A 184 -2.22 -0.27 -1.41
N PRO A 185 -0.94 0.08 -1.61
CA PRO A 185 -0.42 0.47 -2.92
C PRO A 185 -0.13 -0.74 -3.82
N ILE A 186 -0.60 -0.70 -5.07
CA ILE A 186 -0.45 -1.77 -6.06
C ILE A 186 0.02 -1.21 -7.40
N LEU A 187 1.18 -1.65 -7.87
CA LEU A 187 1.67 -1.43 -9.23
C LEU A 187 1.27 -2.62 -10.11
N VAL A 188 0.29 -2.41 -10.99
CA VAL A 188 -0.20 -3.43 -11.92
C VAL A 188 0.55 -3.34 -13.25
N THR A 189 0.99 -4.48 -13.78
CA THR A 189 1.70 -4.55 -15.07
C THR A 189 1.25 -5.73 -15.91
N THR A 190 1.43 -5.63 -17.22
CA THR A 190 1.26 -6.77 -18.15
C THR A 190 2.56 -7.56 -18.36
N ALA A 191 3.70 -7.07 -17.87
CA ALA A 191 4.96 -7.80 -17.94
C ALA A 191 4.95 -9.01 -17.01
N ASP A 192 5.56 -10.12 -17.45
CA ASP A 192 5.79 -11.25 -16.55
C ASP A 192 6.79 -10.83 -15.47
N LEU A 193 6.46 -11.19 -14.23
CA LEU A 193 7.30 -10.91 -13.07
C LEU A 193 8.17 -12.12 -12.78
N LYS A 194 9.48 -11.89 -12.62
CA LYS A 194 10.46 -12.92 -12.35
C LYS A 194 11.29 -12.58 -11.13
N ILE A 195 11.49 -13.55 -10.24
CA ILE A 195 12.46 -13.46 -9.14
C ILE A 195 13.72 -14.20 -9.58
N LEU A 196 14.86 -13.50 -9.56
CA LEU A 196 16.17 -14.08 -9.81
C LEU A 196 16.51 -15.10 -8.70
N ASN A 197 17.23 -16.16 -9.06
CA ASN A 197 17.55 -17.25 -8.12
C ASN A 197 18.44 -16.75 -6.96
N LYS A 198 18.38 -17.41 -5.80
CA LYS A 198 19.20 -17.02 -4.62
C LYS A 198 20.71 -17.08 -4.88
N ASP A 199 21.14 -17.91 -5.82
CA ASP A 199 22.53 -18.06 -6.29
C ASP A 199 22.85 -17.21 -7.53
N PHE A 200 22.00 -16.21 -7.84
CA PHE A 200 22.21 -15.28 -8.95
C PHE A 200 23.59 -14.62 -8.87
N SER A 201 24.34 -14.72 -9.96
CA SER A 201 25.73 -14.25 -10.06
C SER A 201 26.04 -13.81 -11.48
N ILE A 202 27.16 -13.10 -11.64
CA ILE A 202 27.65 -12.67 -12.96
C ILE A 202 27.94 -13.89 -13.84
N GLU A 203 28.51 -14.96 -13.26
CA GLU A 203 28.79 -16.22 -13.94
C GLU A 203 27.50 -16.90 -14.40
N ALA A 204 26.46 -16.93 -13.54
CA ALA A 204 25.16 -17.47 -13.92
C ALA A 204 24.56 -16.72 -15.12
N VAL A 205 24.66 -15.39 -15.18
CA VAL A 205 24.22 -14.58 -16.34
C VAL A 205 25.02 -14.93 -17.60
N LYS A 206 26.34 -15.05 -17.50
CA LYS A 206 27.20 -15.39 -18.65
C LYS A 206 26.94 -16.78 -19.21
N SER A 207 26.51 -17.71 -18.36
CA SER A 207 26.24 -19.10 -18.73
C SER A 207 24.77 -19.38 -19.07
N ALA A 208 23.87 -18.44 -18.78
CA ALA A 208 22.46 -18.59 -19.07
C ALA A 208 22.18 -18.49 -20.57
N GLU A 209 21.35 -19.39 -21.08
CA GLU A 209 20.84 -19.33 -22.46
C GLU A 209 19.52 -18.55 -22.51
N THR A 210 18.72 -18.64 -21.44
CA THR A 210 17.47 -17.90 -21.28
C THR A 210 17.35 -17.31 -19.87
N LEU A 211 16.44 -16.35 -19.71
CA LEU A 211 16.17 -15.71 -18.42
C LEU A 211 15.65 -16.72 -17.38
N GLU A 212 14.94 -17.76 -17.82
CA GLU A 212 14.43 -18.85 -16.99
C GLU A 212 15.56 -19.70 -16.38
N ASN A 213 16.77 -19.70 -16.94
CA ASN A 213 17.89 -20.41 -16.32
C ASN A 213 18.34 -19.77 -14.99
N ILE A 214 18.01 -18.49 -14.78
CA ILE A 214 18.47 -17.70 -13.64
C ILE A 214 17.33 -17.09 -12.83
N SER A 215 16.08 -17.46 -13.12
CA SER A 215 14.90 -16.89 -12.47
C SER A 215 13.69 -17.82 -12.48
N ARG A 216 12.67 -17.45 -11.71
CA ARG A 216 11.34 -18.09 -11.72
C ARG A 216 10.23 -17.05 -11.82
N ASP A 217 9.11 -17.44 -12.44
CA ASP A 217 7.92 -16.61 -12.51
C ASP A 217 7.23 -16.48 -11.14
N VAL A 218 6.64 -15.31 -10.90
CA VAL A 218 5.81 -15.03 -9.73
C VAL A 218 4.55 -14.24 -10.13
N PRO A 219 3.41 -14.46 -9.47
CA PRO A 219 2.18 -13.74 -9.80
C PRO A 219 2.22 -12.29 -9.33
N PHE A 220 2.80 -12.07 -8.14
CA PHE A 220 2.99 -10.78 -7.49
C PHE A 220 4.08 -10.89 -6.42
N LEU A 221 4.66 -9.75 -6.06
CA LEU A 221 5.72 -9.62 -5.04
C LEU A 221 5.59 -8.30 -4.27
N ILE A 222 6.24 -8.23 -3.12
CA ILE A 222 6.44 -6.98 -2.36
C ILE A 222 7.69 -6.29 -2.87
N PHE A 223 7.57 -5.05 -3.31
CA PHE A 223 8.70 -4.19 -3.62
C PHE A 223 8.95 -3.21 -2.47
N ARG A 224 10.13 -3.32 -1.86
CA ARG A 224 10.59 -2.44 -0.79
C ARG A 224 11.53 -1.38 -1.35
N THR A 225 11.33 -0.15 -0.92
CA THR A 225 12.14 0.97 -1.39
C THR A 225 12.52 1.88 -0.24
N ASP A 226 13.76 2.34 -0.27
CA ASP A 226 14.16 3.43 0.61
C ASP A 226 13.41 4.70 0.22
N LEU A 227 13.09 5.51 1.23
CA LEU A 227 12.41 6.78 1.05
C LEU A 227 13.46 7.90 0.95
N TYR A 228 13.22 8.83 0.03
CA TYR A 228 14.16 9.90 -0.28
C TYR A 228 13.91 11.16 0.57
N PRO A 229 14.89 12.06 0.77
CA PRO A 229 14.68 13.30 1.51
C PRO A 229 13.52 14.18 1.01
N SER A 230 13.23 14.13 -0.29
CA SER A 230 12.08 14.82 -0.90
C SER A 230 10.74 14.27 -0.41
N PHE A 231 10.66 12.96 -0.15
CA PHE A 231 9.50 12.32 0.45
C PHE A 231 9.27 12.79 1.88
N GLU A 232 10.32 12.80 2.71
CA GLU A 232 10.20 13.30 4.08
C GLU A 232 9.69 14.74 4.13
N LYS A 233 10.18 15.59 3.22
CA LYS A 233 9.72 16.98 3.09
C LYS A 233 8.24 17.05 2.68
N HIS A 234 7.82 16.20 1.74
CA HIS A 234 6.42 16.10 1.32
C HIS A 234 5.51 15.74 2.51
N CYS A 235 5.85 14.67 3.25
CA CYS A 235 5.10 14.29 4.46
C CYS A 235 5.06 15.40 5.50
N LYS A 236 6.21 16.02 5.82
CA LYS A 236 6.27 17.15 6.77
C LYS A 236 5.31 18.27 6.36
N ASN A 237 5.30 18.64 5.08
CA ASN A 237 4.46 19.72 4.60
C ASN A 237 2.97 19.38 4.65
N LEU A 238 2.61 18.14 4.33
CA LEU A 238 1.24 17.67 4.31
C LEU A 238 0.64 17.65 5.73
N PHE A 239 1.40 17.18 6.72
CA PHE A 239 0.92 17.01 8.09
C PHE A 239 1.24 18.18 9.03
N LYS A 240 1.89 19.25 8.55
CA LYS A 240 2.41 20.34 9.41
C LYS A 240 1.31 21.00 10.26
N ASP A 241 0.11 21.14 9.69
CA ASP A 241 -1.01 21.87 10.29
C ASP A 241 -2.04 20.95 10.95
N PHE A 242 -1.83 19.62 10.96
CA PHE A 242 -2.73 18.67 11.62
C PHE A 242 -2.54 18.62 13.15
N PRO A 243 -3.56 18.31 13.96
CA PRO A 243 -4.97 18.58 13.65
C PRO A 243 -5.17 20.08 13.43
N GLU A 244 -6.13 20.42 12.57
CA GLU A 244 -6.56 21.80 12.36
C GLU A 244 -7.26 22.34 13.62
N GLU A 245 -7.37 23.67 13.76
CA GLU A 245 -7.85 24.32 14.99
C GLU A 245 -9.25 23.84 15.42
N ASP A 246 -10.13 23.58 14.44
CA ASP A 246 -11.50 23.10 14.63
C ASP A 246 -11.60 21.59 14.92
N THR A 247 -10.54 20.82 14.68
CA THR A 247 -10.48 19.37 14.90
C THR A 247 -9.67 18.96 16.12
N VAL A 248 -9.06 19.92 16.85
CA VAL A 248 -8.26 19.67 18.06
C VAL A 248 -9.03 18.89 19.12
N GLU A 249 -10.29 19.24 19.39
CA GLU A 249 -11.09 18.55 20.41
C GLU A 249 -11.30 17.06 20.07
N ARG A 250 -11.54 16.76 18.79
CA ARG A 250 -11.67 15.38 18.31
C ARG A 250 -10.34 14.63 18.38
N PHE A 251 -9.24 15.29 18.03
CA PHE A 251 -7.91 14.71 18.13
C PHE A 251 -7.58 14.32 19.57
N GLU A 252 -7.84 15.21 20.54
CA GLU A 252 -7.65 14.92 21.97
C GLU A 252 -8.58 13.81 22.45
N TYR A 253 -9.82 13.75 21.95
CA TYR A 253 -10.74 12.66 22.23
C TYR A 253 -10.15 11.28 21.87
N TYR A 254 -9.58 11.14 20.67
CA TYR A 254 -8.93 9.89 20.26
C TYR A 254 -7.65 9.62 21.04
N ASN A 255 -6.84 10.64 21.32
CA ASN A 255 -5.62 10.50 22.09
C ASN A 255 -5.89 9.99 23.53
N ASP A 256 -6.94 10.50 24.17
CA ASP A 256 -7.42 10.02 25.47
C ASP A 256 -7.93 8.58 25.37
N LEU A 257 -8.70 8.27 24.32
CA LEU A 257 -9.28 6.95 24.10
C LEU A 257 -8.18 5.88 23.96
N GLN A 258 -7.11 6.16 23.20
CA GLN A 258 -5.96 5.28 23.06
C GLN A 258 -5.15 5.18 24.36
N SER A 259 -5.07 6.25 25.15
CA SER A 259 -4.38 6.23 26.44
C SER A 259 -5.02 5.28 27.46
N LEU A 260 -6.34 5.08 27.42
CA LEU A 260 -7.05 4.09 28.27
C LEU A 260 -6.66 2.64 27.97
N MET A 261 -6.12 2.38 26.77
CA MET A 261 -5.68 1.04 26.39
C MET A 261 -4.31 0.66 26.93
N ILE A 262 -3.41 1.63 27.08
CA ILE A 262 -2.04 1.36 27.56
C ILE A 262 -2.11 0.79 28.99
N THR A 263 -3.04 1.29 29.80
CA THR A 263 -3.26 0.85 31.18
C THR A 263 -3.86 -0.55 31.33
N SER A 264 -4.41 -1.16 30.28
CA SER A 264 -4.98 -2.53 30.32
C SER A 264 -4.03 -3.62 29.79
N ILE A 265 -2.87 -3.23 29.24
CA ILE A 265 -1.91 -4.14 28.55
C ILE A 265 -0.72 -4.55 29.43
N ASP A 266 -0.62 -4.07 30.68
CA ASP A 266 0.46 -4.43 31.63
C ASP A 266 0.57 -5.95 31.97
N GLY A 267 -0.26 -6.82 31.37
CA GLY A 267 -0.19 -8.27 31.50
C GLY A 267 0.14 -9.07 30.24
N VAL A 268 0.17 -8.49 29.03
CA VAL A 268 0.28 -9.26 27.77
C VAL A 268 1.49 -8.81 26.96
N LYS A 269 2.60 -9.55 27.11
CA LYS A 269 3.73 -9.53 26.16
C LYS A 269 3.29 -10.16 24.85
N ASN A 270 2.61 -9.41 23.98
CA ASN A 270 2.40 -9.83 22.60
C ASN A 270 3.59 -9.33 21.77
N GLU A 271 4.36 -10.28 21.21
CA GLU A 271 5.50 -10.01 20.33
C GLU A 271 5.13 -9.30 19.01
N ASP A 272 3.84 -9.05 18.77
CA ASP A 272 3.27 -8.50 17.53
C ASP A 272 2.87 -7.00 17.63
N THR A 273 3.17 -6.30 18.73
CA THR A 273 2.77 -4.89 18.96
C THR A 273 3.83 -3.86 18.56
N SER A 274 4.94 -4.27 17.94
CA SER A 274 6.16 -3.48 17.80
C SER A 274 6.06 -2.22 16.89
N LEU A 275 4.92 -2.00 16.22
CA LEU A 275 4.75 -0.93 15.23
C LEU A 275 3.49 -0.10 15.42
N ARG A 276 2.65 -0.44 16.39
CA ARG A 276 1.47 0.37 16.67
C ARG A 276 1.91 1.61 17.40
N PHE A 277 1.41 2.74 16.95
CA PHE A 277 1.45 3.91 17.79
C PHE A 277 0.42 3.69 18.89
N TYR A 278 0.91 3.55 20.11
CA TYR A 278 0.03 3.35 21.26
C TYR A 278 -0.84 4.58 21.55
N LYS A 279 -0.57 5.69 20.85
CA LYS A 279 -1.32 6.95 20.93
C LYS A 279 -1.39 7.61 19.56
N THR A 280 -2.54 8.20 19.26
CA THR A 280 -2.80 9.09 18.12
C THR A 280 -1.72 10.16 17.98
N GLU A 281 -1.27 10.74 19.11
CA GLU A 281 -0.22 11.76 19.12
C GLU A 281 1.14 11.24 18.62
N GLN A 282 1.48 9.98 18.88
CA GLN A 282 2.75 9.41 18.43
C GLN A 282 2.77 9.23 16.91
N LEU A 283 1.68 8.72 16.33
CA LEU A 283 1.51 8.61 14.88
C LEU A 283 1.63 10.00 14.25
N MET A 284 0.86 10.96 14.75
CA MET A 284 0.87 12.34 14.23
C MET A 284 2.25 12.99 14.33
N ASN A 285 2.93 12.86 15.47
CA ASN A 285 4.29 13.37 15.64
C ASN A 285 5.30 12.70 14.70
N SER A 286 5.11 11.41 14.38
CA SER A 286 5.95 10.71 13.40
C SER A 286 5.74 11.26 11.99
N LEU A 287 4.48 11.40 11.56
CA LEU A 287 4.09 11.94 10.26
C LEU A 287 4.59 13.39 10.07
N LYS A 288 4.40 14.25 11.07
CA LYS A 288 4.92 15.64 11.11
C LYS A 288 6.44 15.74 11.03
N ARG A 289 7.17 14.71 11.47
CA ARG A 289 8.63 14.65 11.36
C ARG A 289 9.09 14.00 10.07
N GLY A 290 8.15 13.56 9.22
CA GLY A 290 8.43 12.80 8.01
C GLY A 290 9.02 11.42 8.30
N LYS A 291 8.77 10.85 9.50
CA LYS A 291 9.34 9.58 9.98
C LYS A 291 8.40 8.38 9.85
N GLY A 292 7.34 8.50 9.05
CA GLY A 292 6.37 7.43 8.79
C GLY A 292 6.88 6.31 7.87
N HIS A 293 8.19 6.07 7.81
CA HIS A 293 8.82 5.27 6.74
C HIS A 293 8.18 3.90 6.55
N SER A 294 7.83 3.21 7.64
CA SER A 294 7.22 1.88 7.63
C SER A 294 5.79 1.80 7.08
N TYR A 295 5.18 2.95 6.77
CA TYR A 295 3.84 3.06 6.20
C TYR A 295 3.84 3.30 4.71
N PHE A 296 5.02 3.55 4.12
CA PHE A 296 5.12 4.10 2.77
C PHE A 296 6.20 3.42 1.91
N ASP A 297 6.88 2.40 2.44
CA ASP A 297 8.05 1.77 1.83
C ASP A 297 7.75 0.44 1.13
N GLU A 298 6.51 -0.06 1.20
CA GLU A 298 6.09 -1.34 0.60
C GLU A 298 5.04 -1.13 -0.48
N ILE A 299 5.25 -1.71 -1.67
CA ILE A 299 4.31 -1.72 -2.79
C ILE A 299 4.09 -3.15 -3.26
N ILE A 300 2.85 -3.55 -3.56
CA ILE A 300 2.61 -4.80 -4.29
C ILE A 300 2.87 -4.56 -5.77
N ILE A 301 3.76 -5.33 -6.38
CA ILE A 301 3.83 -5.40 -7.84
C ILE A 301 3.07 -6.64 -8.29
N CYS A 302 2.06 -6.47 -9.14
CA CYS A 302 1.17 -7.54 -9.58
C CYS A 302 1.11 -7.62 -11.10
N ASN A 303 1.23 -8.84 -11.64
CA ASN A 303 0.87 -9.08 -13.03
C ASN A 303 -0.66 -9.07 -13.16
N LEU A 304 -1.18 -8.42 -14.21
CA LEU A 304 -2.61 -8.24 -14.45
C LEU A 304 -3.40 -9.57 -14.39
N ASN A 305 -2.83 -10.66 -14.91
CA ASN A 305 -3.50 -11.95 -14.97
C ASN A 305 -3.81 -12.53 -13.58
N PHE A 306 -3.09 -12.09 -12.56
CA PHE A 306 -3.25 -12.53 -11.17
C PHE A 306 -3.91 -11.46 -10.29
N LEU A 307 -4.29 -10.31 -10.84
CA LEU A 307 -4.94 -9.25 -10.09
C LEU A 307 -6.25 -9.71 -9.43
N PRO A 308 -7.15 -10.48 -10.08
CA PRO A 308 -8.37 -10.96 -9.41
C PRO A 308 -8.07 -11.81 -8.15
N GLU A 309 -7.07 -12.69 -8.23
CA GLU A 309 -6.64 -13.51 -7.08
C GLU A 309 -6.10 -12.63 -5.95
N LEU A 310 -5.29 -11.64 -6.29
CA LEU A 310 -4.73 -10.69 -5.32
C LEU A 310 -5.83 -9.89 -4.61
N ILE A 311 -6.75 -9.28 -5.37
CA ILE A 311 -7.82 -8.45 -4.81
C ILE A 311 -8.74 -9.28 -3.93
N SER A 312 -9.14 -10.48 -4.37
CA SER A 312 -9.95 -11.38 -3.55
C SER A 312 -9.25 -11.75 -2.23
N SER A 313 -7.94 -11.96 -2.28
CA SER A 313 -7.13 -12.27 -1.09
C SER A 313 -7.00 -11.08 -0.14
N ILE A 314 -6.86 -9.85 -0.67
CA ILE A 314 -6.89 -8.61 0.12
C ILE A 314 -8.25 -8.43 0.77
N SER A 315 -9.35 -8.48 0.02
CA SER A 315 -10.72 -8.31 0.55
C SER A 315 -11.03 -9.31 1.66
N LYS A 316 -10.62 -10.58 1.49
CA LYS A 316 -10.77 -11.61 2.53
C LYS A 316 -9.96 -11.31 3.79
N SER A 317 -8.73 -10.80 3.64
CA SER A 317 -7.89 -10.37 4.76
C SER A 317 -8.55 -9.24 5.55
N ILE A 318 -9.09 -8.26 4.82
CA ILE A 318 -9.83 -7.12 5.39
C ILE A 318 -11.07 -7.57 6.16
N ASP A 319 -11.91 -8.42 5.57
CA ASP A 319 -13.06 -9.04 6.23
C ASP A 319 -12.68 -9.78 7.52
N ASN A 320 -11.56 -10.53 7.48
CA ASN A 320 -11.10 -11.32 8.62
C ASN A 320 -10.60 -10.45 9.78
N ILE A 321 -10.03 -9.29 9.46
CA ILE A 321 -9.55 -8.31 10.44
C ILE A 321 -10.73 -7.50 10.99
N GLY A 322 -11.64 -7.03 10.13
CA GLY A 322 -12.87 -6.32 10.53
C GLY A 322 -13.76 -7.16 11.45
N LYS A 323 -13.82 -8.49 11.29
CA LYS A 323 -14.58 -9.36 12.23
C LYS A 323 -14.00 -9.44 13.65
N LYS A 324 -12.77 -8.97 13.87
CA LYS A 324 -12.00 -9.14 15.12
C LYS A 324 -11.72 -7.83 15.85
N MET A 325 -12.41 -6.75 15.51
CA MET A 325 -12.26 -5.47 16.21
C MET A 325 -13.18 -5.35 17.41
N ASP A 326 -12.70 -4.58 18.39
CA ASP A 326 -13.41 -4.31 19.63
C ASP A 326 -13.68 -2.81 19.75
N LYS A 327 -14.89 -2.45 20.19
CA LYS A 327 -15.21 -1.06 20.55
C LYS A 327 -14.54 -0.70 21.88
N ILE A 328 -13.94 0.48 21.92
CA ILE A 328 -13.20 0.98 23.08
C ILE A 328 -14.20 1.60 24.05
N ASN A 329 -14.46 0.92 25.16
CA ASN A 329 -15.37 1.44 26.17
C ASN A 329 -14.62 2.43 27.08
N LYS A 330 -14.95 3.72 27.00
CA LYS A 330 -14.78 4.62 28.14
C LYS A 330 -15.71 4.10 29.23
N GLY A 331 -15.21 3.24 30.12
CA GLY A 331 -15.99 2.77 31.25
C GLY A 331 -16.67 3.96 31.91
N SER A 332 -17.98 3.86 32.19
CA SER A 332 -18.74 4.94 32.80
C SER A 332 -17.99 5.43 34.02
N SER A 333 -17.32 6.58 33.90
CA SER A 333 -16.76 7.28 35.05
C SER A 333 -17.93 7.54 35.97
N ALA A 334 -17.96 6.81 37.09
CA ALA A 334 -18.95 7.01 38.14
C ALA A 334 -18.99 8.50 38.49
N VAL A 335 -20.18 9.08 38.37
CA VAL A 335 -20.56 10.35 38.98
C VAL A 335 -20.47 10.21 40.50
#